data_AF-W1NZG5-F1
#
_entry.id   AF-W1NZG5-F1
#
_cell.length_a   1.000
_cell.length_b   1.000
_cell.length_c   1.000
_cell.angle_alpha   90.00
_cell.angle_beta   90.00
_cell.angle_gamma   90.00
#
_symmetry.space_group_name_H-M   'P 1'
#
loop_
_entity.id
_entity.type
_entity.pdbx_description
1 polymer ?
#
loop_
_entity_poly.entity_id
_entity_poly.type
_entity_poly.pdbx_seq_one_letter_code
_entity_poly.pdbx_strand_id
1 'polypeptide(L)'
;MRNHLIDYAISQNFNMKLIKREVKCVWKRCATDGCSWQVHCWRINTTNSFRVKKFVNVHSCAGLIGHQPLARSQWVASKIKDRLNDTSDLTAGDVVNDIQHDHDVMLSYQQA
;
A
#
# COMPACT_ATOMS: atom_id res chain seq x y z
N MET A 1 0.67 -9.88 3.24
CA MET A 1 1.48 -9.52 2.05
C MET A 1 0.85 -8.45 1.16
N ARG A 2 -0.36 -8.65 0.59
CA ARG A 2 -0.99 -7.63 -0.27
C ARG A 2 -1.10 -6.27 0.43
N ASN A 3 -1.63 -6.25 1.65
CA ASN A 3 -1.84 -5.03 2.43
C ASN A 3 -0.51 -4.37 2.80
N HIS A 4 0.49 -5.13 3.26
CA HIS A 4 1.82 -4.59 3.58
C HIS A 4 2.49 -3.88 2.38
N LEU A 5 2.35 -4.43 1.17
CA LEU A 5 2.86 -3.76 -0.03
C LEU A 5 2.09 -2.48 -0.34
N ILE A 6 0.77 -2.45 -0.08
CA ILE A 6 -0.06 -1.26 -0.28
C ILE A 6 0.33 -0.18 0.74
N ASP A 7 0.45 -0.55 2.02
CA ASP A 7 0.92 0.34 3.10
C ASP A 7 2.27 0.96 2.75
N TYR A 8 3.22 0.15 2.29
CA TYR A 8 4.53 0.62 1.86
C TYR A 8 4.47 1.61 0.71
N ALA A 9 3.62 1.34 -0.29
CA ALA A 9 3.51 2.20 -1.46
C ALA A 9 2.88 3.56 -1.13
N ILE A 10 1.88 3.55 -0.23
CA ILE A 10 1.24 4.76 0.26
C ILE A 10 2.21 5.57 1.13
N SER A 11 2.93 4.92 2.07
CA SER A 11 3.88 5.63 2.94
C SER A 11 5.08 6.21 2.19
N GLN A 12 5.44 5.64 1.04
CA GLN A 12 6.50 6.15 0.17
C GLN A 12 5.96 6.99 -1.01
N ASN A 13 4.66 7.29 -0.99
CA ASN A 13 3.96 8.13 -1.95
C ASN A 13 4.24 7.75 -3.42
N PHE A 14 4.09 6.47 -3.75
CA PHE A 14 4.24 5.99 -5.13
C PHE A 14 3.21 4.93 -5.49
N ASN A 15 2.91 4.84 -6.78
CA ASN A 15 2.01 3.82 -7.31
C ASN A 15 2.76 2.54 -7.69
N MET A 16 2.16 1.39 -7.39
CA MET A 16 2.65 0.09 -7.83
C MET A 16 1.74 -0.50 -8.91
N LYS A 17 2.34 -1.17 -9.88
CA LYS A 17 1.65 -2.04 -10.84
C LYS A 17 2.05 -3.51 -10.63
N LEU A 18 1.09 -4.39 -10.85
CA LEU A 18 1.32 -5.84 -10.83
C LEU A 18 1.92 -6.27 -12.17
N ILE A 19 3.09 -6.89 -12.13
CA ILE A 19 3.74 -7.42 -13.34
C ILE A 19 3.25 -8.82 -13.64
N LYS A 20 3.13 -9.66 -12.60
CA LYS A 20 2.67 -11.04 -12.74
C LYS A 20 1.72 -11.39 -11.61
N ARG A 21 0.56 -11.97 -11.97
CA ARG A 21 -0.43 -12.49 -11.03
C ARG A 21 -0.41 -14.01 -11.07
N GLU A 22 0.24 -14.64 -10.10
CA GLU A 22 0.18 -16.11 -9.93
C GLU A 22 -0.22 -16.44 -8.49
N VAL A 23 -0.89 -17.57 -8.29
CA VAL A 23 -1.34 -18.01 -6.96
C VAL A 23 -0.16 -18.13 -5.97
N LYS A 24 1.01 -18.52 -6.50
CA LYS A 24 2.23 -18.73 -5.73
C LYS A 24 3.22 -17.58 -5.85
N CYS A 25 2.97 -16.55 -6.65
CA CYS A 25 3.96 -15.51 -6.91
C CYS A 25 3.30 -14.13 -7.03
N VAL A 26 3.92 -13.16 -6.37
CA VAL A 26 3.58 -11.74 -6.46
C VAL A 26 4.80 -11.00 -6.97
N TRP A 27 4.71 -10.43 -8.17
CA TRP A 27 5.70 -9.51 -8.70
C TRP A 27 5.08 -8.15 -8.95
N LYS A 28 5.54 -7.13 -8.24
CA LYS A 28 5.13 -5.74 -8.41
C LYS A 28 6.33 -4.86 -8.75
N ARG A 29 6.08 -3.76 -9.46
CA ARG A 29 7.06 -2.68 -9.69
C ARG A 29 6.39 -1.32 -9.52
N CYS A 30 7.20 -0.28 -9.44
CA CYS A 30 6.69 1.10 -9.47
C CYS A 30 6.00 1.35 -10.82
N ALA A 31 4.88 2.07 -10.77
CA ALA A 31 4.08 2.38 -11.94
C ALA A 31 4.81 3.33 -12.90
N THR A 32 5.61 4.25 -12.35
CA THR A 32 6.44 5.20 -13.09
C THR A 32 7.37 4.47 -14.06
N ASP A 33 7.35 4.91 -15.31
CA ASP A 33 8.18 4.31 -16.34
C ASP A 33 9.67 4.54 -16.07
N GLY A 34 10.51 3.59 -16.45
CA GLY A 34 11.94 3.63 -16.14
C GLY A 34 12.31 3.48 -14.65
N CYS A 35 11.33 3.40 -13.73
CA CYS A 35 11.63 3.23 -12.31
C CYS A 35 12.18 1.83 -12.00
N SER A 36 13.28 1.80 -11.24
CA SER A 36 14.00 0.58 -10.84
C SER A 36 13.33 -0.21 -9.71
N TRP A 37 12.42 0.42 -8.95
CA TRP A 37 11.82 -0.21 -7.79
C TRP A 37 10.96 -1.41 -8.19
N GLN A 38 11.20 -2.55 -7.53
CA GLN A 38 10.44 -3.78 -7.74
C GLN A 38 10.57 -4.76 -6.59
N VAL A 39 9.53 -5.57 -6.42
CA VAL A 39 9.48 -6.65 -5.44
C VAL A 39 8.90 -7.91 -6.07
N HIS A 40 9.59 -9.03 -5.90
CA HIS A 40 9.21 -10.34 -6.40
C HIS A 40 9.25 -11.34 -5.26
N CYS A 41 8.09 -11.88 -4.91
CA CYS A 41 7.89 -12.75 -3.77
C CYS A 41 7.18 -14.03 -4.19
N TRP A 42 7.54 -15.14 -3.54
CA TRP A 42 6.91 -16.44 -3.72
C TRP A 42 6.19 -16.84 -2.44
N ARG A 43 5.00 -17.42 -2.57
CA ARG A 43 4.29 -18.04 -1.45
C ARG A 43 4.99 -19.35 -1.09
N ILE A 44 5.19 -19.58 0.20
CA ILE A 44 5.71 -20.84 0.72
C ILE A 44 4.52 -21.78 0.86
N ASN A 45 4.50 -22.93 0.17
CA ASN A 45 3.29 -23.78 0.13
C ASN A 45 2.87 -24.34 1.51
N THR A 46 3.82 -24.45 2.44
CA THR A 46 3.60 -25.04 3.77
C THR A 46 3.11 -24.04 4.81
N THR A 47 3.13 -22.73 4.52
CA THR A 47 2.79 -21.67 5.48
C THR A 47 2.02 -20.55 4.77
N ASN A 48 1.33 -19.68 5.52
CA ASN A 48 0.74 -18.45 4.94
C ASN A 48 1.79 -17.33 4.75
N SER A 49 3.06 -17.70 4.57
CA SER A 49 4.20 -16.80 4.47
C SER A 49 4.70 -16.64 3.03
N PHE A 50 5.40 -15.54 2.78
CA PHE A 50 5.99 -15.24 1.47
C PHE A 50 7.50 -15.07 1.64
N ARG A 51 8.27 -15.66 0.71
CA ARG A 51 9.72 -15.44 0.59
C ARG A 51 9.97 -14.37 -0.46
N VAL A 52 10.75 -13.36 -0.11
CA VAL A 52 11.25 -12.36 -1.06
C VAL A 52 12.36 -13.00 -1.90
N LYS A 53 12.14 -13.10 -3.21
CA LYS A 53 13.15 -13.59 -4.17
C LYS A 53 14.02 -12.46 -4.70
N LYS A 54 13.41 -11.30 -4.95
CA LYS A 54 14.10 -10.09 -5.39
C LYS A 54 13.41 -8.87 -4.81
N PHE A 55 14.18 -7.96 -4.24
CA PHE A 55 13.70 -6.67 -3.79
C PHE A 55 14.72 -5.61 -4.18
N VAL A 56 14.30 -4.66 -4.99
CA VAL A 56 15.08 -3.48 -5.36
C VAL A 56 14.40 -2.30 -4.72
N ASN A 57 14.99 -1.80 -3.64
CA ASN A 57 14.43 -0.69 -2.86
C ASN A 57 14.95 0.68 -3.31
N VAL A 58 15.12 0.86 -4.62
CA VAL A 58 15.65 2.10 -5.18
C VAL A 58 14.61 2.65 -6.14
N HIS A 59 14.16 3.87 -5.87
CA HIS A 59 13.35 4.66 -6.78
C HIS A 59 14.27 5.57 -7.60
N SER A 60 14.14 5.51 -8.93
CA SER A 60 14.73 6.50 -9.84
C SER A 60 13.71 7.57 -10.27
N CYS A 61 12.50 7.52 -9.73
CA CYS A 61 11.47 8.54 -9.91
C CYS A 61 11.47 9.53 -8.75
N ALA A 62 11.30 10.82 -9.04
CA ALA A 62 10.76 11.74 -8.04
C ALA A 62 9.35 11.25 -7.69
N GLY A 63 9.03 11.12 -6.40
CA GLY A 63 7.75 10.57 -5.93
C GLY A 63 6.55 11.16 -6.70
N LEU A 64 5.57 10.31 -7.04
CA LEU A 64 4.37 10.77 -7.73
C LEU A 64 3.48 11.47 -6.69
N ILE A 65 3.66 12.78 -6.55
CA ILE A 65 2.85 13.63 -5.68
C ILE A 65 1.46 13.77 -6.34
N GLY A 66 0.41 13.31 -5.66
CA GLY A 66 -0.96 13.83 -5.88
C GLY A 66 -2.08 12.81 -6.13
N HIS A 67 -1.81 11.57 -6.56
CA HIS A 67 -2.89 10.59 -6.75
C HIS A 67 -2.45 9.19 -6.34
N GLN A 68 -3.01 8.69 -5.24
CA GLN A 68 -2.75 7.38 -4.63
C GLN A 68 -3.95 6.42 -4.85
N PRO A 69 -4.19 5.90 -6.07
CA PRO A 69 -5.27 4.95 -6.37
C PRO A 69 -5.17 3.62 -5.59
N LEU A 70 -4.08 3.40 -4.85
CA LEU A 70 -3.92 2.26 -3.95
C LEU A 70 -4.62 2.47 -2.60
N ALA A 71 -4.88 3.72 -2.20
CA ALA A 71 -5.65 4.10 -1.02
C ALA A 71 -7.16 4.06 -1.33
N ARG A 72 -7.67 2.93 -1.85
CA ARG A 72 -9.11 2.73 -2.07
C ARG A 72 -9.83 2.57 -0.72
N SER A 73 -11.14 2.76 -0.70
CA SER A 73 -12.01 2.64 0.49
C SER A 73 -11.72 1.39 1.34
N GLN A 74 -11.41 0.25 0.73
CA GLN A 74 -11.04 -0.97 1.47
C GLN A 74 -9.74 -0.85 2.29
N TRP A 75 -8.74 -0.12 1.79
CA TRP A 75 -7.51 0.16 2.53
C TRP A 75 -7.77 1.15 3.67
N VAL A 76 -8.53 2.21 3.38
CA VAL A 76 -8.96 3.22 4.36
C VAL A 76 -9.74 2.57 5.49
N ALA A 77 -10.75 1.76 5.18
CA ALA A 77 -11.53 1.00 6.16
C ALA A 77 -10.66 0.03 6.98
N SER A 78 -9.61 -0.57 6.39
CA SER A 78 -8.65 -1.40 7.14
C SER A 78 -7.86 -0.57 8.14
N LYS A 79 -7.39 0.62 7.75
CA LYS A 79 -6.66 1.53 8.66
C LYS A 79 -7.57 2.11 9.74
N ILE A 80 -8.80 2.47 9.40
CA ILE A 80 -9.82 2.90 10.35
C ILE A 80 -10.09 1.79 11.37
N LYS A 81 -10.29 0.55 10.91
CA LYS A 81 -10.51 -0.59 11.79
C LYS A 81 -9.31 -0.87 12.69
N ASP A 82 -8.08 -0.82 12.17
CA ASP A 82 -6.88 -1.05 12.97
C ASP A 82 -6.75 0.04 14.06
N ARG A 83 -6.97 1.32 13.73
CA ARG A 83 -6.92 2.42 14.72
C ARG A 83 -8.06 2.37 15.74
N LEU A 84 -9.29 2.02 15.34
CA LEU A 84 -10.43 1.85 16.26
C LEU A 84 -10.23 0.69 17.26
N ASN A 85 -9.44 -0.33 16.90
CA ASN A 85 -9.07 -1.39 17.85
C ASN A 85 -7.97 -0.93 18.83
N ASP A 86 -7.16 0.06 18.45
CA ASP A 86 -6.05 0.58 19.26
C ASP A 86 -6.47 1.80 20.12
N THR A 87 -7.56 2.48 19.76
CA THR A 87 -8.09 3.67 20.45
C THR A 87 -9.61 3.63 20.52
N SER A 88 -10.15 3.58 21.75
CA SER A 88 -11.59 3.50 22.04
C SER A 88 -12.37 4.81 21.83
N ASP A 89 -11.68 5.93 21.60
CA ASP A 89 -12.27 7.28 21.72
C ASP A 89 -12.10 8.17 20.47
N LEU A 90 -11.66 7.63 19.33
CA LEU A 90 -11.53 8.39 18.08
C LEU A 90 -12.76 8.27 17.19
N THR A 91 -13.27 9.39 16.69
CA THR A 91 -14.36 9.36 15.70
C THR A 91 -13.80 9.05 14.31
N ALA A 92 -14.62 8.45 13.44
CA ALA A 92 -14.22 8.10 12.08
C ALA A 92 -13.70 9.32 11.27
N GLY A 93 -14.17 10.54 11.59
CA GLY A 93 -13.68 11.78 10.98
C GLY A 93 -12.25 12.13 11.38
N ASP A 94 -11.90 11.95 12.66
CA ASP A 94 -10.55 12.19 13.17
C ASP A 94 -9.55 11.21 12.55
N VAL A 95 -9.94 9.93 12.43
CA VAL A 95 -9.09 8.91 11.80
C VAL A 95 -8.86 9.19 10.32
N VAL A 96 -9.86 9.71 9.60
CA VAL A 96 -9.70 10.10 8.19
C VAL A 96 -8.74 11.29 8.08
N ASN A 97 -8.88 12.33 8.90
CA ASN A 97 -7.98 13.48 8.91
C ASN A 97 -6.54 13.07 9.20
N ASP A 98 -6.32 12.21 10.19
CA ASP A 98 -4.99 11.68 10.50
C ASP A 98 -4.40 10.90 9.32
N ILE A 99 -5.18 10.04 8.66
CA ILE A 99 -4.72 9.28 7.49
C ILE A 99 -4.38 10.22 6.31
N GLN A 100 -5.17 11.27 6.12
CA GLN A 100 -4.90 12.28 5.09
C GLN A 100 -3.61 13.04 5.39
N HIS A 101 -3.39 13.43 6.66
CA HIS A 101 -2.22 14.17 7.10
C HIS A 101 -0.93 13.32 7.10
N ASP A 102 -0.99 12.08 7.60
CA ASP A 102 0.17 11.19 7.72
C ASP A 102 0.67 10.65 6.36
N HIS A 103 -0.20 10.63 5.35
CA HIS A 103 0.08 9.97 4.08
C HIS A 103 -0.07 10.85 2.83
N ASP A 104 -0.39 12.15 2.96
CA ASP A 104 -0.62 13.07 1.83
C ASP A 104 -1.63 12.50 0.81
N VAL A 105 -2.64 11.77 1.29
CA VAL A 105 -3.68 11.15 0.47
C VAL A 105 -4.94 12.01 0.51
N MET A 106 -5.43 12.47 -0.65
CA MET A 106 -6.79 13.04 -0.72
C MET A 106 -7.83 11.92 -0.72
N LEU A 107 -8.60 11.81 0.37
CA LEU A 107 -9.72 10.87 0.50
C LEU A 107 -11.05 11.61 0.32
N SER A 108 -11.94 11.13 -0.55
CA SER A 108 -13.31 11.64 -0.62
C SER A 108 -14.19 10.96 0.44
N TYR A 109 -15.09 11.70 1.08
CA TYR A 109 -16.03 11.21 2.10
C TYR A 109 -16.88 10.01 1.63
N GLN A 110 -17.09 9.85 0.32
CA GLN A 110 -17.78 8.69 -0.26
C GLN A 110 -16.94 7.40 -0.28
N GLN A 111 -15.68 7.48 0.14
CA GLN A 111 -14.74 6.36 0.22
C GLN A 111 -14.44 5.93 1.66
N ALA A 112 -15.03 6.60 2.66
CA ALA A 112 -14.99 6.24 4.08
C ALA A 112 -16.04 5.17 4.41
#